data_AF-A0A0Q4BXG0-F1
#
_entry.id   AF-A0A0Q4BXG0-F1
#
_cell.length_a   1.000
_cell.length_b   1.000
_cell.length_c   1.000
_cell.angle_alpha   90.00
_cell.angle_beta   90.00
_cell.angle_gamma   90.00
#
_symmetry.space_group_name_H-M   'P 1'
#
loop_
_entity.id
_entity.type
_entity.pdbx_description
1 polymer ?
#
loop_
_entity_poly.entity_id
_entity_poly.type
_entity_poly.pdbx_seq_one_letter_code
_entity_poly.pdbx_strand_id
1 'polypeptide(L)'
;MTGFDIAILLIVGIGAIFGFIRGFVQEILALAAWVFAIFAIRLLHTPFTQWLEPHLGSGSGAAVLAFALLLGLPFAAVKMVAKWAGSKSRASVLGPIDRVLGLGFGAVKGVIIVVLGFSILVLGYDTIWGVGGRPDWMRHAKTYPFINASSESLVQMIAQRRAQARAAAAKEGAQ
;
A
#
# COMPACT_ATOMS: atom_id res chain seq x y z
N MET A 1 -16.52 -23.08 6.12
CA MET A 1 -15.57 -21.96 5.95
C MET A 1 -15.52 -21.23 7.28
N THR A 2 -14.34 -20.79 7.74
CA THR A 2 -14.25 -20.02 8.99
C THR A 2 -14.91 -18.64 8.78
N GLY A 3 -15.35 -17.98 9.85
CA GLY A 3 -15.89 -16.61 9.74
C GLY A 3 -14.89 -15.61 9.12
N PHE A 4 -13.59 -15.89 9.28
CA PHE A 4 -12.51 -15.16 8.66
C PHE A 4 -12.46 -15.34 7.14
N ASP A 5 -12.63 -16.57 6.64
CA ASP A 5 -12.67 -16.83 5.19
C ASP A 5 -13.84 -16.07 4.51
N ILE A 6 -14.99 -16.00 5.19
CA ILE A 6 -16.16 -15.25 4.72
C ILE A 6 -15.86 -13.74 4.68
N ALA A 7 -15.21 -13.20 5.71
CA ALA A 7 -14.82 -11.79 5.74
C ALA A 7 -13.84 -11.44 4.60
N ILE A 8 -12.87 -12.32 4.32
CA ILE A 8 -11.94 -12.15 3.20
C ILE A 8 -12.70 -12.13 1.87
N LEU A 9 -13.56 -13.12 1.63
CA LEU A 9 -14.35 -13.21 0.40
C LEU A 9 -15.22 -11.97 0.20
N LEU A 10 -15.81 -11.44 1.29
CA LEU A 10 -16.57 -10.19 1.22
C LEU A 10 -15.69 -9.00 0.84
N ILE A 11 -14.53 -8.81 1.46
CA ILE A 11 -13.64 -7.68 1.15
C ILE A 11 -13.15 -7.77 -0.31
N VAL A 12 -12.72 -8.95 -0.75
CA VAL A 12 -12.28 -9.18 -2.12
C VAL A 12 -13.43 -9.00 -3.12
N GLY A 13 -14.61 -9.54 -2.81
CA GLY A 13 -15.80 -9.42 -3.64
C GLY A 13 -16.28 -7.97 -3.77
N ILE A 14 -16.31 -7.23 -2.66
CA ILE A 14 -16.61 -5.79 -2.64
C ILE A 14 -15.57 -5.03 -3.47
N GLY A 15 -14.28 -5.36 -3.31
CA GLY A 15 -13.19 -4.79 -4.11
C GLY A 15 -13.38 -5.02 -5.61
N ALA A 16 -13.75 -6.25 -5.99
CA ALA A 16 -14.04 -6.63 -7.37
C ALA A 16 -15.25 -5.87 -7.93
N ILE A 17 -16.34 -5.75 -7.17
CA ILE A 17 -17.54 -4.99 -7.57
C ILE A 17 -17.19 -3.51 -7.77
N PHE A 18 -16.46 -2.90 -6.84
CA PHE A 18 -16.03 -1.51 -7.00
C PHE A 18 -15.11 -1.33 -8.21
N GLY A 19 -14.22 -2.29 -8.45
CA GLY A 19 -13.37 -2.32 -9.64
C GLY A 19 -14.19 -2.42 -10.93
N PHE A 20 -15.25 -3.23 -10.96
CA PHE A 20 -16.16 -3.33 -12.10
C PHE A 20 -16.92 -2.01 -12.35
N ILE A 21 -17.43 -1.37 -11.31
CA ILE A 21 -18.16 -0.10 -11.40
C ILE A 21 -17.25 1.03 -11.91
N ARG A 22 -16.01 1.07 -11.42
CA ARG A 22 -15.04 2.11 -11.77
C ARG A 22 -14.25 1.81 -13.04
N GLY A 23 -14.15 0.56 -13.46
CA GLY A 23 -13.33 0.17 -14.61
C GLY A 23 -11.82 0.26 -14.36
N PHE A 24 -11.05 -0.44 -15.18
CA PHE A 24 -9.60 -0.58 -15.06
C PHE A 24 -8.87 0.75 -15.23
N VAL A 25 -9.21 1.53 -16.27
CA VAL A 25 -8.54 2.81 -16.56
C VAL A 25 -8.65 3.79 -15.39
N GLN A 26 -9.81 3.87 -14.76
CA GLN A 26 -9.98 4.76 -13.60
C GLN A 26 -9.14 4.28 -12.41
N GLU A 27 -9.12 2.98 -12.17
CA GLU A 27 -8.41 2.37 -11.04
C GLU A 27 -6.88 2.51 -11.18
N ILE A 28 -6.32 2.27 -12.37
CA ILE A 28 -4.87 2.41 -12.59
C ILE A 28 -4.41 3.88 -12.52
N LEU A 29 -5.19 4.81 -13.08
CA LEU A 29 -4.89 6.24 -12.99
C LEU A 29 -5.07 6.77 -11.57
N ALA A 30 -6.00 6.22 -10.79
CA ALA A 30 -6.14 6.55 -9.38
C ALA A 30 -4.93 6.08 -8.55
N LEU A 31 -4.31 4.94 -8.88
CA LEU A 31 -3.03 4.56 -8.29
C LEU A 31 -1.88 5.46 -8.76
N ALA A 32 -1.86 5.83 -10.04
CA ALA A 32 -0.86 6.76 -10.57
C ALA A 32 -0.93 8.14 -9.88
N ALA A 33 -2.10 8.57 -9.42
CA ALA A 33 -2.25 9.81 -8.64
C ALA A 33 -1.44 9.79 -7.34
N TRP A 34 -1.39 8.64 -6.65
CA TRP A 34 -0.56 8.49 -5.45
C TRP A 34 0.92 8.57 -5.79
N VAL A 35 1.35 7.88 -6.84
CA VAL A 35 2.74 7.92 -7.32
C VAL A 35 3.13 9.37 -7.65
N PHE A 36 2.30 10.07 -8.43
CA PHE A 36 2.55 11.45 -8.82
C PHE A 36 2.63 12.40 -7.62
N ALA A 37 1.74 12.25 -6.63
CA ALA A 37 1.79 13.05 -5.42
C ALA A 37 3.06 12.79 -4.60
N ILE A 38 3.50 11.53 -4.49
CA ILE A 38 4.77 11.19 -3.82
C ILE A 38 5.96 11.84 -4.56
N PHE A 39 5.98 11.81 -5.89
CA PHE A 39 7.01 12.50 -6.67
C PHE A 39 6.97 14.01 -6.47
N ALA A 40 5.79 14.63 -6.45
CA ALA A 40 5.63 16.05 -6.20
C ALA A 40 6.19 16.44 -4.81
N ILE A 41 5.88 15.66 -3.77
CA ILE A 41 6.45 15.87 -2.44
C ILE A 41 7.96 15.67 -2.48
N ARG A 42 8.45 14.58 -3.07
CA ARG A 42 9.88 14.23 -3.07
C ARG A 42 10.76 15.29 -3.74
N LEU A 43 10.25 15.95 -4.78
CA LEU A 43 10.98 16.92 -5.58
C LEU A 43 10.76 18.37 -5.12
N LEU A 44 9.54 18.71 -4.70
CA LEU A 44 9.14 20.10 -4.46
C LEU A 44 9.02 20.46 -2.98
N HIS A 45 9.06 19.50 -2.04
CA HIS A 45 8.81 19.80 -0.63
C HIS A 45 9.76 20.84 -0.05
N THR A 46 11.08 20.69 -0.24
CA THR A 46 12.07 21.65 0.25
C THR A 46 11.93 23.05 -0.38
N PRO A 47 11.97 23.22 -1.72
CA PRO A 47 11.87 24.56 -2.31
C PRO A 47 10.51 25.21 -2.04
N PHE A 48 9.43 24.44 -1.99
CA PHE A 48 8.10 24.98 -1.69
C PHE A 48 7.94 25.38 -0.23
N THR A 49 8.56 24.63 0.70
CA THR A 49 8.62 25.01 2.13
C THR A 49 9.36 26.33 2.32
N GLN A 50 10.53 26.49 1.69
CA GLN A 50 11.31 27.73 1.76
C GLN A 50 10.57 28.92 1.16
N TRP A 51 9.79 28.71 0.11
CA TRP A 51 8.93 29.75 -0.47
C TRP A 51 7.76 30.13 0.46
N LEU A 52 7.22 29.18 1.22
CA LEU A 52 6.13 29.39 2.19
C LEU A 52 6.60 30.01 3.52
N GLU A 53 7.83 29.75 3.94
CA GLU A 53 8.37 30.16 5.23
C GLU A 53 8.25 31.67 5.51
N PRO A 54 8.56 32.59 4.57
CA PRO A 54 8.36 34.03 4.77
C PRO A 54 6.91 34.44 4.99
N HIS A 55 5.94 33.67 4.46
CA HIS A 55 4.52 33.99 4.54
C HIS A 55 3.87 33.50 5.83
N LEU A 56 4.44 32.46 6.45
CA LEU A 56 3.88 31.79 7.64
C LEU A 56 4.63 32.12 8.93
N GLY A 57 5.83 32.68 8.85
CA GLY A 57 6.64 33.05 10.01
C GLY A 57 7.12 31.88 10.87
N SER A 58 6.85 30.63 10.45
CA SER A 58 7.32 29.41 11.12
C SER A 58 7.73 28.35 10.09
N GLY A 59 8.97 27.86 10.20
CA GLY A 59 9.49 26.82 9.31
C GLY A 59 8.75 25.50 9.43
N SER A 60 8.30 25.14 10.64
CA SER A 60 7.49 23.94 10.88
C SER A 60 6.09 24.03 10.26
N GLY A 61 5.41 25.17 10.42
CA GLY A 61 4.11 25.42 9.79
C GLY A 61 4.20 25.39 8.27
N ALA A 62 5.25 26.00 7.71
CA ALA A 62 5.52 25.97 6.27
C ALA A 62 5.75 24.55 5.74
N ALA A 63 6.52 23.72 6.45
CA ALA A 63 6.80 22.35 6.04
C ALA A 63 5.54 21.47 6.03
N VAL A 64 4.67 21.64 7.04
CA VAL A 64 3.40 20.91 7.14
C VAL A 64 2.44 21.35 6.04
N LEU A 65 2.31 22.66 5.79
CA LEU A 65 1.44 23.17 4.74
C LEU A 65 1.95 22.76 3.34
N ALA A 66 3.26 22.84 3.11
CA ALA A 66 3.87 22.38 1.87
C ALA A 66 3.57 20.90 1.60
N PHE A 67 3.71 20.04 2.62
CA PHE A 67 3.35 18.62 2.51
C PHE A 67 1.87 18.43 2.18
N ALA A 68 0.98 19.10 2.91
CA ALA A 68 -0.46 18.98 2.70
C ALA A 68 -0.89 19.42 1.28
N LEU A 69 -0.33 20.53 0.78
CA LEU A 69 -0.62 21.04 -0.56
C LEU A 69 -0.03 20.14 -1.66
N LEU A 70 1.23 19.71 -1.52
CA LEU A 70 1.90 18.85 -2.50
C LEU A 70 1.33 17.43 -2.53
N LEU A 71 0.75 16.96 -1.43
CA LEU A 71 -0.05 15.74 -1.43
C LEU A 71 -1.42 16.01 -2.08
N GLY A 72 -2.13 17.03 -1.62
CA GLY A 72 -3.53 17.26 -1.95
C GLY A 72 -3.78 17.72 -3.38
N LEU A 73 -3.11 18.79 -3.83
CA LEU A 73 -3.37 19.40 -5.14
C LEU A 73 -3.04 18.44 -6.30
N PRO A 74 -1.82 17.88 -6.40
CA PRO A 74 -1.47 16.96 -7.48
C PRO A 74 -2.34 15.70 -7.47
N PHE A 75 -2.59 15.14 -6.28
CA PHE A 75 -3.45 13.97 -6.14
C PHE A 75 -4.88 14.26 -6.63
N ALA A 76 -5.47 15.37 -6.19
CA ALA A 76 -6.82 15.76 -6.61
C ALA A 76 -6.90 16.01 -8.12
N ALA A 77 -5.91 16.69 -8.69
CA ALA A 77 -5.82 16.94 -10.12
C ALA A 77 -5.78 15.64 -10.94
N VAL A 78 -4.85 14.72 -10.63
CA VAL A 78 -4.73 13.45 -11.34
C VAL A 78 -5.96 12.57 -11.11
N LYS A 79 -6.53 12.57 -9.91
CA LYS A 79 -7.76 11.81 -9.60
C LYS A 79 -8.97 12.32 -10.39
N MET A 80 -9.07 13.63 -10.62
CA MET A 80 -10.11 14.21 -11.47
C MET A 80 -9.95 13.74 -12.92
N VAL A 81 -8.72 13.76 -13.45
CA VAL A 81 -8.40 13.23 -14.78
C VAL A 81 -8.71 11.73 -14.86
N ALA A 82 -8.36 10.95 -13.84
CA ALA A 82 -8.66 9.52 -13.76
C ALA A 82 -10.16 9.24 -13.87
N LYS A 83 -10.98 10.01 -13.14
CA LYS A 83 -12.46 9.88 -13.18
C LYS A 83 -13.01 10.20 -14.57
N TRP A 84 -12.50 11.26 -15.20
CA TRP A 84 -12.91 11.66 -16.55
C TRP A 84 -12.51 10.61 -17.59
N ALA A 85 -11.23 10.20 -17.60
CA ALA A 85 -10.69 9.22 -18.52
C ALA A 85 -11.37 7.85 -18.36
N GLY A 86 -11.59 7.41 -17.12
CA GLY A 86 -12.34 6.19 -16.83
C GLY A 86 -13.77 6.24 -17.36
N SER A 87 -14.47 7.36 -17.18
CA SER A 87 -15.83 7.52 -17.72
C SER A 87 -15.85 7.45 -19.25
N LYS A 88 -14.84 8.01 -19.93
CA LYS A 88 -14.71 7.94 -21.38
C LYS A 88 -14.42 6.51 -21.86
N SER A 89 -13.52 5.81 -21.17
CA SER A 89 -13.21 4.40 -21.45
C SER A 89 -14.47 3.54 -21.40
N ARG A 90 -15.24 3.64 -20.31
CA ARG A 90 -16.48 2.88 -20.11
C ARG A 90 -17.61 3.20 -21.09
N ALA A 91 -17.62 4.41 -21.66
CA ALA A 91 -18.59 4.84 -22.66
C ALA A 91 -18.19 4.46 -24.10
N SER A 92 -16.97 3.95 -24.30
CA SER A 92 -16.46 3.54 -25.61
C SER A 92 -16.82 2.08 -25.93
N VAL A 93 -16.46 1.64 -27.14
CA VAL A 93 -16.55 0.24 -27.57
C VAL A 93 -15.76 -0.71 -26.66
N LEU A 94 -14.69 -0.22 -26.01
CA LEU A 94 -13.88 -0.98 -25.06
C LEU A 94 -14.50 -1.06 -23.66
N GLY A 95 -15.66 -0.44 -23.43
CA GLY A 95 -16.29 -0.35 -22.11
C GLY A 95 -16.48 -1.69 -21.39
N PRO A 96 -16.97 -2.76 -22.05
CA PRO A 96 -17.08 -4.08 -21.43
C PRO A 96 -15.72 -4.64 -20.97
N ILE A 97 -14.69 -4.49 -21.79
CA ILE A 97 -13.32 -4.94 -21.49
C ILE A 97 -12.76 -4.16 -20.29
N ASP A 98 -12.92 -2.84 -20.27
CA ASP A 98 -12.48 -1.98 -19.16
C ASP A 98 -13.13 -2.38 -17.83
N ARG A 99 -14.42 -2.76 -17.84
CA ARG A 99 -15.13 -3.21 -16.63
C ARG A 99 -14.68 -4.59 -16.16
N VAL A 100 -14.45 -5.54 -17.07
CA VAL A 100 -13.96 -6.89 -16.71
C VAL A 100 -12.54 -6.83 -16.15
N LEU A 101 -11.65 -6.06 -16.80
CA LEU A 101 -10.31 -5.80 -16.26
C LEU A 101 -10.38 -5.07 -14.92
N GLY A 102 -11.33 -4.13 -14.79
CA GLY A 102 -11.61 -3.43 -13.53
C GLY A 102 -12.02 -4.38 -12.41
N LEU A 103 -12.85 -5.39 -12.71
CA LEU A 103 -13.24 -6.43 -11.76
C LEU A 103 -12.01 -7.21 -11.26
N GLY A 104 -11.18 -7.70 -12.18
CA GLY A 104 -9.96 -8.43 -11.83
C GLY A 104 -8.99 -7.58 -11.01
N PHE A 105 -8.77 -6.33 -11.42
CA PHE A 105 -7.92 -5.39 -10.68
C PHE A 105 -8.48 -5.06 -9.28
N GLY A 106 -9.79 -4.87 -9.18
CA GLY A 106 -10.50 -4.66 -7.92
C GLY A 106 -10.36 -5.84 -6.97
N ALA A 107 -10.44 -7.07 -7.49
CA ALA A 107 -10.21 -8.29 -6.71
C ALA A 107 -8.76 -8.36 -6.20
N VAL A 108 -7.77 -8.12 -7.07
CA VAL A 108 -6.35 -8.10 -6.69
C VAL A 108 -6.10 -7.06 -5.59
N LYS A 109 -6.63 -5.85 -5.74
CA LYS A 109 -6.53 -4.81 -4.71
C LYS A 109 -7.21 -5.22 -3.40
N GLY A 110 -8.37 -5.87 -3.48
CA GLY A 110 -9.06 -6.43 -2.31
C GLY A 110 -8.19 -7.45 -1.58
N VAL A 111 -7.52 -8.35 -2.31
CA VAL A 111 -6.56 -9.31 -1.73
C VAL A 111 -5.40 -8.60 -1.07
N ILE A 112 -4.80 -7.60 -1.72
CA ILE A 112 -3.72 -6.79 -1.14
C ILE A 112 -4.17 -6.13 0.16
N ILE A 113 -5.36 -5.53 0.19
CA ILE A 113 -5.91 -4.89 1.40
C ILE A 113 -6.09 -5.92 2.53
N VAL A 114 -6.61 -7.10 2.23
CA VAL A 114 -6.76 -8.19 3.20
C VAL A 114 -5.41 -8.61 3.76
N VAL A 115 -4.41 -8.85 2.90
CA VAL A 115 -3.07 -9.28 3.32
C VAL A 115 -2.40 -8.22 4.19
N LEU A 116 -2.46 -6.95 3.80
CA LEU A 116 -1.91 -5.84 4.58
C LEU A 116 -2.64 -5.68 5.92
N GLY A 117 -3.97 -5.71 5.91
CA GLY A 117 -4.78 -5.60 7.13
C GLY A 117 -4.51 -6.74 8.10
N PHE A 118 -4.43 -7.97 7.60
CA PHE A 118 -4.09 -9.14 8.42
C PHE A 118 -2.67 -9.06 8.96
N SER A 119 -1.70 -8.62 8.14
CA SER A 119 -0.32 -8.43 8.58
C SER A 119 -0.23 -7.43 9.74
N ILE A 120 -0.95 -6.31 9.65
CA ILE A 120 -1.04 -5.31 10.73
C ILE A 120 -1.68 -5.91 11.98
N LEU A 121 -2.75 -6.70 11.84
CA LEU A 121 -3.40 -7.36 12.97
C LEU A 121 -2.47 -8.36 13.67
N VAL A 122 -1.75 -9.18 12.92
CA VAL A 122 -0.77 -10.13 13.47
C VAL A 122 0.35 -9.39 14.18
N LEU A 123 0.96 -8.40 13.53
CA LEU A 123 2.03 -7.60 14.14
C LEU A 123 1.56 -6.86 15.40
N GLY A 124 0.35 -6.31 15.38
CA GLY A 124 -0.25 -5.66 16.53
C GLY A 124 -0.48 -6.65 17.68
N TYR A 125 -1.00 -7.84 17.39
CA TYR A 125 -1.22 -8.86 18.39
C TYR A 125 0.10 -9.32 19.03
N ASP A 126 1.10 -9.60 18.20
CA ASP A 126 2.43 -10.02 18.65
C ASP A 126 3.13 -8.97 19.50
N THR A 127 2.95 -7.69 19.17
CA THR A 127 3.56 -6.57 19.89
C THR A 127 2.91 -6.35 21.26
N ILE A 128 1.59 -6.56 21.39
CA ILE A 128 0.84 -6.21 22.60
C ILE A 128 0.73 -7.41 23.57
N TRP A 129 0.50 -8.62 23.06
CA TRP A 129 0.20 -9.81 23.86
C TRP A 129 1.25 -10.93 23.74
N GLY A 130 2.28 -10.74 22.90
CA GLY A 130 3.26 -11.78 22.58
C GLY A 130 2.67 -12.93 21.77
N VAL A 131 3.51 -13.87 21.34
CA VAL A 131 3.13 -14.98 20.44
C VAL A 131 2.09 -15.94 21.07
N GLY A 132 1.96 -15.96 22.40
CA GLY A 132 1.16 -16.90 23.17
C GLY A 132 -0.30 -16.51 23.41
N GLY A 133 -0.63 -15.21 23.40
CA GLY A 133 -2.00 -14.82 23.10
C GLY A 133 -2.09 -14.87 21.58
N ARG A 134 -2.88 -15.72 20.95
CA ARG A 134 -3.30 -15.50 19.55
C ARG A 134 -4.65 -16.21 19.49
N PRO A 135 -5.74 -15.52 19.12
CA PRO A 135 -7.08 -16.12 19.15
C PRO A 135 -7.13 -17.38 18.27
N ASP A 136 -7.89 -18.40 18.67
CA ASP A 136 -7.89 -19.72 17.99
C ASP A 136 -8.21 -19.63 16.48
N TRP A 137 -9.04 -18.68 16.06
CA TRP A 137 -9.36 -18.46 14.65
C TRP A 137 -8.15 -18.02 13.79
N MET A 138 -7.09 -17.47 14.40
CA MET A 138 -5.85 -17.07 13.74
C MET A 138 -4.86 -18.24 13.65
N ARG A 139 -4.86 -19.14 14.65
CA ARG A 139 -4.04 -20.36 14.67
C ARG A 139 -4.53 -21.43 13.68
N HIS A 140 -5.82 -21.43 13.34
CA HIS A 140 -6.43 -22.41 12.42
C HIS A 140 -6.55 -21.95 10.95
N ALA A 141 -6.09 -20.74 10.60
CA ALA A 141 -6.21 -20.23 9.24
C ALA A 141 -5.29 -21.01 8.26
N LYS A 142 -5.83 -21.49 7.13
CA LYS A 142 -5.05 -22.22 6.09
C LYS A 142 -3.90 -21.41 5.48
N THR A 143 -3.90 -20.09 5.64
CA THR A 143 -2.85 -19.18 5.15
C THR A 143 -1.62 -19.18 6.07
N TYR A 144 -1.76 -19.65 7.31
CA TYR A 144 -0.70 -19.63 8.33
C TYR A 144 0.56 -20.41 7.91
N PRO A 145 0.49 -21.64 7.35
CA PRO A 145 1.69 -22.33 6.86
C PRO A 145 2.43 -21.56 5.76
N PHE A 146 1.71 -20.91 4.85
CA PHE A 146 2.32 -20.18 3.73
C PHE A 146 3.02 -18.89 4.20
N ILE A 147 2.40 -18.16 5.13
CA ILE A 147 2.96 -16.96 5.74
C ILE A 147 4.15 -17.31 6.66
N ASN A 148 4.07 -18.43 7.40
CA ASN A 148 5.15 -18.88 8.27
C ASN A 148 6.38 -19.33 7.46
N ALA A 149 6.19 -20.12 6.41
CA ALA A 149 7.28 -20.55 5.52
C ALA A 149 7.97 -19.36 4.83
N SER A 150 7.18 -18.38 4.38
CA SER A 150 7.71 -17.14 3.80
C SER A 150 8.50 -16.33 4.83
N SER A 151 7.99 -16.22 6.06
CA SER A 151 8.66 -15.52 7.16
C SER A 151 9.98 -16.18 7.56
N GLU A 152 10.03 -17.51 7.66
CA GLU A 152 11.28 -18.24 7.95
C GLU A 152 12.36 -17.99 6.89
N SER A 153 11.98 -17.98 5.60
CA SER A 153 12.92 -17.70 4.52
C SER A 153 13.51 -16.29 4.60
N LEU A 154 12.71 -15.30 4.99
CA LEU A 154 13.15 -13.92 5.18
C LEU A 154 14.06 -13.78 6.41
N VAL A 155 13.72 -14.45 7.51
CA VAL A 155 14.55 -14.48 8.73
C VAL A 155 15.92 -15.10 8.43
N GLN A 156 15.97 -16.19 7.65
CA GLN A 156 17.23 -16.82 7.23
C GLN A 156 18.08 -15.90 6.35
N MET A 157 17.46 -15.19 5.39
CA MET A 157 18.17 -14.21 4.55
C MET A 157 18.76 -13.06 5.38
N ILE A 158 18.02 -12.54 6.36
CA ILE A 158 18.49 -11.48 7.26
C ILE A 158 19.65 -12.00 8.14
N ALA A 159 19.52 -13.22 8.66
CA ALA A 159 20.57 -13.85 9.47
C ALA A 159 21.87 -14.06 8.67
N GLN A 160 21.76 -14.56 7.42
CA GLN A 160 22.92 -14.70 6.53
C GLN A 160 23.58 -13.36 6.21
N ARG A 161 22.80 -12.31 5.89
CA ARG A 161 23.37 -10.98 5.62
C ARG A 161 24.08 -10.40 6.84
N ARG A 162 23.54 -10.57 8.05
CA ARG A 162 24.20 -10.15 9.29
C ARG A 162 25.49 -10.94 9.55
N ALA A 163 25.49 -12.24 9.28
CA ALA A 163 26.69 -13.08 9.44
C ALA A 163 27.79 -12.66 8.45
N GLN A 164 27.44 -12.41 7.19
CA GLN A 164 28.37 -11.91 6.17
C GLN A 164 28.92 -10.52 6.52
N ALA A 165 28.08 -9.61 7.00
CA ALA A 165 28.51 -8.28 7.44
C ALA A 165 29.48 -8.34 8.63
N ARG A 166 29.22 -9.23 9.62
CA ARG A 166 30.15 -9.46 10.74
C ARG A 166 31.47 -10.06 10.28
N ALA A 167 31.44 -11.00 9.34
CA ALA A 167 32.65 -11.62 8.78
C ALA A 167 33.48 -10.63 7.96
N ALA A 168 32.84 -9.70 7.24
CA ALA A 168 33.52 -8.61 6.54
C ALA A 168 34.18 -7.63 7.52
N ALA A 169 33.44 -7.18 8.54
CA ALA A 169 33.98 -6.29 9.59
C ALA A 169 35.15 -6.93 10.36
N ALA A 170 35.12 -8.25 10.60
CA ALA A 170 36.22 -8.97 11.25
C ALA A 170 37.48 -9.08 10.38
N LYS A 171 37.34 -9.04 9.04
CA LYS A 171 38.48 -9.04 8.11
C LYS A 171 39.11 -7.66 7.96
N GLU A 172 38.32 -6.60 8.06
CA GLU A 172 38.80 -5.21 8.01
C GLU A 172 39.51 -4.77 9.29
N GLY A 173 39.11 -5.29 10.46
CA GLY A 173 39.77 -4.98 11.74
C GLY A 173 41.04 -5.80 12.04
N ALA A 174 41.44 -6.73 11.17
CA ALA A 174 42.63 -7.58 11.31
C ALA A 174 43.79 -7.16 10.38
N GLN A 175 43.63 -6.05 9.65
CA GLN A 175 44.67 -5.35 8.89
C GLN A 175 45.12 -4.11 9.66
#